data_AF-A0A2E1B9W6-F1
#
_entry.id   AF-A0A2E1B9W6-F1
#
_cell.length_a   1.000
_cell.length_b   1.000
_cell.length_c   1.000
_cell.angle_alpha   90.00
_cell.angle_beta   90.00
_cell.angle_gamma   90.00
#
_symmetry.space_group_name_H-M   'P 1'
#
loop_
_entity.id
_entity.type
_entity.pdbx_description
1 polymer ?
#
loop_
_entity_poly.entity_id
_entity_poly.type
_entity_poly.pdbx_seq_one_letter_code
_entity_poly.pdbx_strand_id
1 'polypeptide(L)'
;MSAAPIRLLLAATFLPVVPAFAADDGLATAKAMVTAALPGQCESDLAERFDGLEDQTFNVSWPETRYDGTVEDVKGRLYQITCGLGAYNVAVAYVFAREDGFPEEGEIVSFATPAFSLDYEPGDDTYTKLVRDPTVTGFTAGTILVNSEFDPETNTISTFEKWRGLGDAYSTGRWTLEKGSFVLKHYLIDPIYEANLEDPPEALSDTQFTLYDAGP
;
A
#
# COMPACT_ATOMS: atom_id res chain seq x y z
N MET A 1 30.09 36.78 60.31
CA MET A 1 30.70 36.09 59.16
C MET A 1 30.60 34.58 59.38
N SER A 2 30.05 33.86 58.39
CA SER A 2 30.08 32.40 58.14
C SER A 2 29.55 31.42 59.19
N ALA A 3 28.91 30.30 58.85
CA ALA A 3 28.41 29.76 57.56
C ALA A 3 27.37 28.66 57.89
N ALA A 4 26.32 28.52 57.08
CA ALA A 4 25.35 27.43 57.18
C ALA A 4 25.67 26.34 56.12
N PRO A 5 25.50 25.04 56.43
CA PRO A 5 25.85 23.96 55.51
C PRO A 5 24.75 23.74 54.48
N ILE A 6 25.12 23.74 53.20
CA ILE A 6 24.26 23.39 52.08
C ILE A 6 24.20 21.84 52.01
N ARG A 7 23.02 21.27 52.26
CA ARG A 7 22.72 19.86 51.98
C ARG A 7 22.39 19.71 50.50
N LEU A 8 23.25 19.02 49.77
CA LEU A 8 23.03 18.63 48.38
C LEU A 8 22.05 17.43 48.36
N LEU A 9 20.83 17.65 47.87
CA LEU A 9 19.88 16.57 47.56
C LEU A 9 20.23 16.00 46.18
N LEU A 10 20.69 14.76 46.12
CA LEU A 10 20.72 13.97 44.88
C LEU A 10 19.28 13.63 44.50
N ALA A 11 18.77 14.27 43.44
CA ALA A 11 17.54 13.84 42.80
C ALA A 11 17.86 12.65 41.88
N ALA A 12 17.38 11.47 42.25
CA ALA A 12 17.39 10.30 41.36
C ALA A 12 16.34 10.55 40.26
N THR A 13 16.81 10.89 39.06
CA THR A 13 15.98 10.93 37.86
C THR A 13 15.59 9.50 37.48
N PHE A 14 14.38 9.11 37.83
CA PHE A 14 13.70 7.98 37.21
C PHE A 14 13.44 8.34 35.75
N LEU A 15 14.13 7.67 34.83
CA LEU A 15 13.74 7.65 33.42
C LEU A 15 12.41 6.89 33.33
N PRO A 16 11.32 7.50 32.85
CA PRO A 16 10.11 6.76 32.56
C PRO A 16 10.44 5.77 31.43
N VAL A 17 10.20 4.49 31.67
CA VAL A 17 10.06 3.51 30.60
C VAL A 17 8.84 3.98 29.79
N VAL A 18 9.09 4.54 28.61
CA VAL A 18 8.01 4.87 27.68
C VAL A 18 7.42 3.52 27.25
N PRO A 19 6.12 3.26 27.50
CA PRO A 19 5.50 2.05 27.00
C PRO A 19 5.57 2.10 25.47
N ALA A 20 6.00 1.00 24.85
CA ALA A 20 5.82 0.80 23.42
C ALA A 20 4.36 1.14 23.09
N PHE A 21 4.16 2.08 22.17
CA PHE A 21 2.86 2.64 21.79
C PHE A 21 1.81 1.53 21.69
N ALA A 22 0.68 1.73 22.37
CA ALA A 22 -0.45 0.83 22.21
C ALA A 22 -0.88 0.84 20.74
N ALA A 23 -1.16 -0.34 20.19
CA ALA A 23 -1.62 -0.57 18.82
C ALA A 23 -2.67 0.45 18.32
N ASP A 24 -3.55 0.91 19.21
CA ASP A 24 -4.68 1.80 18.92
C ASP A 24 -4.26 3.27 18.67
N ASP A 25 -3.20 3.75 19.31
CA ASP A 25 -2.72 5.14 19.12
C ASP A 25 -2.09 5.30 17.72
N GLY A 26 -1.38 4.28 17.24
CA GLY A 26 -0.71 4.30 15.94
C GLY A 26 -1.68 4.34 14.75
N LEU A 27 -2.82 3.66 14.83
CA LEU A 27 -3.81 3.66 13.73
C LEU A 27 -4.44 5.04 13.54
N ALA A 28 -4.78 5.71 14.65
CA ALA A 28 -5.31 7.07 14.61
C ALA A 28 -4.29 8.07 14.03
N THR A 29 -3.02 7.94 14.41
CA THR A 29 -1.92 8.74 13.83
C THR A 29 -1.75 8.48 12.34
N ALA A 30 -1.75 7.23 11.90
CA ALA A 30 -1.67 6.86 10.49
C ALA A 30 -2.83 7.45 9.67
N LYS A 31 -4.07 7.35 10.18
CA LYS A 31 -5.26 7.94 9.55
C LYS A 31 -5.14 9.45 9.43
N ALA A 32 -4.70 10.13 10.48
CA ALA A 32 -4.46 11.58 10.47
C ALA A 32 -3.37 11.97 9.45
N MET A 33 -2.29 11.19 9.35
CA MET A 33 -1.21 11.40 8.38
C MET A 33 -1.72 11.31 6.95
N VAL A 34 -2.44 10.23 6.61
CA VAL A 34 -2.97 10.00 5.25
C VAL A 34 -3.98 11.08 4.87
N THR A 35 -4.96 11.36 5.74
CA THR A 35 -6.02 12.33 5.44
C THR A 35 -5.48 13.77 5.30
N ALA A 36 -4.43 14.12 6.04
CA ALA A 36 -3.73 15.40 5.88
C ALA A 36 -2.89 15.47 4.59
N ALA A 37 -2.22 14.38 4.21
CA ALA A 37 -1.33 14.35 3.05
C ALA A 37 -2.07 14.18 1.71
N LEU A 38 -3.25 13.55 1.72
CA LEU A 38 -4.01 13.19 0.51
C LEU A 38 -5.40 13.85 0.49
N PRO A 39 -5.50 15.19 0.60
CA PRO A 39 -6.79 15.88 0.62
C PRO A 39 -7.54 15.64 -0.70
N GLY A 40 -8.82 15.29 -0.60
CA GLY A 40 -9.68 15.00 -1.75
C GLY A 40 -9.46 13.62 -2.40
N GLN A 41 -8.46 12.85 -1.94
CA GLN A 41 -8.26 11.45 -2.33
C GLN A 41 -8.60 10.48 -1.18
N CYS A 42 -8.52 10.95 0.07
CA CYS A 42 -8.85 10.15 1.25
C CYS A 42 -9.93 10.85 2.09
N GLU A 43 -11.11 10.25 2.15
CA GLU A 43 -12.23 10.68 3.00
C GLU A 43 -12.00 10.21 4.44
N SER A 44 -11.97 11.15 5.39
CA SER A 44 -11.64 10.83 6.78
C SER A 44 -12.71 10.05 7.53
N ASP A 45 -13.96 10.08 7.08
CA ASP A 45 -15.11 9.50 7.78
C ASP A 45 -15.66 8.22 7.10
N LEU A 46 -15.00 7.74 6.05
CA LEU A 46 -15.52 6.66 5.21
C LEU A 46 -15.67 5.34 5.96
N ALA A 47 -14.63 4.93 6.69
CA ALA A 47 -14.64 3.73 7.54
C ALA A 47 -15.68 3.78 8.66
N GLU A 48 -16.16 4.97 9.03
CA GLU A 48 -17.20 5.16 10.07
C GLU A 48 -18.62 5.10 9.49
N ARG A 49 -18.75 5.27 8.16
CA ARG A 49 -20.03 5.37 7.46
C ARG A 49 -20.51 4.04 6.89
N PHE A 50 -19.62 3.07 6.72
CA PHE A 50 -19.90 1.81 6.03
C PHE A 50 -19.26 0.62 6.76
N ASP A 51 -20.08 -0.35 7.14
CA ASP A 51 -19.63 -1.61 7.74
C ASP A 51 -18.74 -2.38 6.75
N GLY A 52 -17.68 -3.01 7.26
CA GLY A 52 -16.75 -3.83 6.47
C GLY A 52 -15.64 -3.05 5.77
N LEU A 53 -15.52 -1.74 6.04
CA LEU A 53 -14.48 -0.86 5.52
C LEU A 53 -13.59 -0.28 6.62
N GLU A 54 -13.53 -0.95 7.76
CA GLU A 54 -12.76 -0.53 8.91
C GLU A 54 -11.27 -0.43 8.53
N ASP A 55 -10.61 0.61 9.06
CA ASP A 55 -9.16 0.72 8.94
C ASP A 55 -8.51 -0.46 9.69
N GLN A 56 -7.45 -1.03 9.11
CA GLN A 56 -6.84 -2.27 9.62
C GLN A 56 -5.41 -2.04 10.07
N THR A 57 -4.94 -2.89 10.99
CA THR A 57 -3.54 -2.88 11.42
C THR A 57 -2.97 -4.28 11.42
N PHE A 58 -1.75 -4.40 10.90
CA PHE A 58 -1.01 -5.64 10.82
C PHE A 58 0.34 -5.51 11.52
N ASN A 59 0.75 -6.56 12.23
CA ASN A 59 2.14 -6.72 12.62
C ASN A 59 2.88 -7.37 11.46
N VAL A 60 4.07 -6.87 11.15
CA VAL A 60 4.91 -7.41 10.08
C VAL A 60 6.31 -7.64 10.60
N SER A 61 6.98 -8.67 10.07
CA SER A 61 8.41 -8.87 10.30
C SER A 61 9.09 -9.35 9.02
N TRP A 62 10.33 -8.93 8.80
CA TRP A 62 11.09 -9.29 7.59
C TRP A 62 12.56 -9.47 7.94
N PRO A 63 13.27 -10.36 7.21
CA PRO A 63 14.70 -10.48 7.36
C PRO A 63 15.40 -9.29 6.71
N GLU A 64 16.38 -8.72 7.41
CA GLU A 64 17.26 -7.68 6.90
C GLU A 64 18.72 -8.05 7.18
N THR A 65 19.58 -7.88 6.16
CA THR A 65 21.02 -8.15 6.31
C THR A 65 21.73 -6.85 6.63
N ARG A 66 22.37 -6.80 7.80
CA ARG A 66 23.20 -5.66 8.22
C ARG A 66 24.49 -5.57 7.43
N TYR A 67 25.17 -4.43 7.56
CA TYR A 67 26.46 -4.17 6.91
C TYR A 67 27.55 -5.20 7.29
N ASP A 68 27.49 -5.77 8.50
CA ASP A 68 28.42 -6.81 8.96
C ASP A 68 28.05 -8.23 8.49
N GLY A 69 26.97 -8.37 7.70
CA GLY A 69 26.46 -9.64 7.20
C GLY A 69 25.53 -10.38 8.16
N THR A 70 25.26 -9.83 9.34
CA THR A 70 24.29 -10.41 10.28
C THR A 70 22.88 -10.27 9.71
N VAL A 71 22.13 -11.37 9.65
CA VAL A 71 20.70 -11.34 9.30
C VAL A 71 19.90 -11.21 10.58
N GLU A 72 18.99 -10.23 10.60
CA GLU A 72 18.07 -10.02 11.70
C GLU A 72 16.63 -9.95 11.22
N ASP A 73 15.72 -10.43 12.07
CA ASP A 73 14.30 -10.27 11.87
C ASP A 73 13.88 -8.92 12.44
N VAL A 74 13.58 -7.97 11.55
CA VAL A 74 13.11 -6.64 11.89
C VAL A 74 11.60 -6.65 11.96
N LYS A 75 11.03 -5.83 12.84
CA LYS A 75 9.58 -5.76 13.09
C LYS A 75 9.03 -4.38 12.77
N GLY A 76 7.74 -4.35 12.46
CA GLY A 76 7.01 -3.13 12.20
C GLY A 76 5.50 -3.32 12.27
N ARG A 77 4.81 -2.21 11.97
CA ARG A 77 3.36 -2.11 11.88
C ARG A 77 3.00 -1.58 10.50
N LEU A 78 2.02 -2.21 9.89
CA LEU A 78 1.39 -1.75 8.66
C LEU A 78 -0.04 -1.34 8.99
N TYR A 79 -0.41 -0.12 8.65
CA TYR A 79 -1.76 0.42 8.82
C TYR A 79 -2.38 0.57 7.44
N GLN A 80 -3.57 0.00 7.24
CA GLN A 80 -4.37 0.16 6.03
C GLN A 80 -5.51 1.13 6.33
N ILE A 81 -5.54 2.25 5.61
CA ILE A 81 -6.52 3.31 5.79
C ILE A 81 -7.47 3.30 4.59
N THR A 82 -8.75 3.10 4.84
CA THR A 82 -9.77 3.14 3.79
C THR A 82 -10.05 4.59 3.41
N CYS A 83 -9.78 4.94 2.16
CA CYS A 83 -9.77 6.30 1.67
C CYS A 83 -10.95 6.65 0.77
N GLY A 84 -11.45 5.72 -0.04
CA GLY A 84 -12.48 6.02 -1.02
C GLY A 84 -13.32 4.81 -1.41
N LEU A 85 -14.56 5.08 -1.83
CA LEU A 85 -15.43 4.12 -2.47
C LEU A 85 -15.82 4.62 -3.86
N GLY A 86 -15.60 3.79 -4.87
CA GLY A 86 -16.07 3.98 -6.23
C GLY A 86 -16.96 2.84 -6.68
N ALA A 87 -17.28 2.78 -7.97
CA ALA A 87 -18.06 1.71 -8.57
C ALA A 87 -17.39 0.34 -8.31
N TYR A 88 -17.82 -0.37 -7.26
CA TYR A 88 -17.29 -1.68 -6.84
C TYR A 88 -15.78 -1.71 -6.57
N ASN A 89 -15.20 -0.55 -6.27
CA ASN A 89 -13.79 -0.34 -5.95
C ASN A 89 -13.66 0.30 -4.58
N VAL A 90 -12.70 -0.16 -3.79
CA VAL A 90 -12.30 0.45 -2.52
C VAL A 90 -10.88 0.97 -2.68
N ALA A 91 -10.68 2.26 -2.48
CA ALA A 91 -9.36 2.89 -2.48
C ALA A 91 -8.80 2.90 -1.06
N VAL A 92 -7.55 2.47 -0.89
CA VAL A 92 -6.88 2.44 0.40
C VAL A 92 -5.48 3.03 0.30
N ALA A 93 -5.01 3.62 1.39
CA ALA A 93 -3.62 4.02 1.59
C ALA A 93 -2.97 3.12 2.65
N TYR A 94 -1.65 3.00 2.60
CA TYR A 94 -0.89 2.29 3.64
C TYR A 94 0.08 3.24 4.34
N VAL A 95 0.22 3.08 5.66
CA VAL A 95 1.29 3.69 6.45
C VAL A 95 2.12 2.56 7.05
N PHE A 96 3.44 2.65 6.90
CA PHE A 96 4.37 1.66 7.43
C PHE A 96 5.25 2.29 8.50
N ALA A 97 5.22 1.72 9.70
CA ALA A 97 6.03 2.15 10.83
C ALA A 97 6.96 1.01 11.25
N ARG A 98 8.27 1.22 11.13
CA ARG A 98 9.27 0.28 11.63
C ARG A 98 9.43 0.47 13.14
N GLU A 99 9.59 -0.62 13.90
CA GLU A 99 9.82 -0.51 15.35
C GLU A 99 11.18 0.13 15.68
N ASP A 100 12.16 -0.02 14.79
CA ASP A 100 13.52 0.51 14.93
C ASP A 100 13.82 1.72 14.03
N GLY A 101 12.81 2.21 13.31
CA GLY A 101 13.00 3.18 12.23
C GLY A 101 12.70 4.62 12.63
N PHE A 102 13.03 5.51 11.69
CA PHE A 102 12.68 6.92 11.74
C PHE A 102 11.95 7.30 10.44
N PRO A 103 10.82 8.02 10.49
CA PRO A 103 10.13 8.48 11.71
C PRO A 103 9.47 7.31 12.48
N GLU A 104 9.38 7.43 13.81
CA GLU A 104 8.77 6.41 14.68
C GLU A 104 7.27 6.25 14.38
N GLU A 105 6.62 7.34 13.94
CA GLU A 105 5.21 7.40 13.58
C GLU A 105 4.90 6.71 12.24
N GLY A 106 5.94 6.29 11.50
CA GLY A 106 5.85 5.69 10.19
C GLY A 106 5.70 6.68 9.04
N GLU A 107 5.60 6.13 7.84
CA GLU A 107 5.51 6.89 6.60
C GLU A 107 4.44 6.32 5.66
N ILE A 108 3.84 7.19 4.84
CA ILE A 108 2.91 6.76 3.80
C ILE A 108 3.69 5.94 2.77
N VAL A 109 3.24 4.72 2.53
CA VAL A 109 3.86 3.81 1.57
C VAL A 109 3.60 4.31 0.16
N SER A 110 4.66 4.30 -0.66
CA SER A 110 4.58 4.54 -2.10
C SER A 110 4.83 3.24 -2.85
N PHE A 111 3.98 2.95 -3.82
CA PHE A 111 3.99 1.73 -4.61
C PHE A 111 4.43 2.02 -6.03
N ALA A 112 5.50 1.36 -6.47
CA ALA A 112 5.93 1.43 -7.86
C ALA A 112 4.96 0.67 -8.76
N THR A 113 4.51 1.29 -9.85
CA THR A 113 3.66 0.68 -10.89
C THR A 113 4.25 0.94 -12.27
N PRO A 114 4.17 0.00 -13.22
CA PRO A 114 4.57 0.27 -14.60
C PRO A 114 3.71 1.37 -15.20
N ALA A 115 4.34 2.39 -15.79
CA ALA A 115 3.70 3.24 -16.77
C ALA A 115 3.73 2.52 -18.13
N PHE A 116 2.63 2.55 -18.88
CA PHE A 116 2.52 1.81 -20.14
C PHE A 116 1.73 2.56 -21.21
N SER A 117 1.94 2.17 -22.46
CA SER A 117 1.12 2.60 -23.60
C SER A 117 0.08 1.55 -23.94
N LEU A 118 -1.15 1.98 -24.21
CA LEU A 118 -2.27 1.14 -24.63
C LEU A 118 -2.97 1.79 -25.83
N ASP A 119 -2.96 1.10 -26.97
CA ASP A 119 -3.48 1.61 -28.24
C ASP A 119 -4.58 0.68 -28.77
N TYR A 120 -5.84 1.13 -28.75
CA TYR A 120 -6.97 0.41 -29.33
C TYR A 120 -7.05 0.59 -30.85
N GLU A 121 -7.60 -0.39 -31.56
CA GLU A 121 -7.80 -0.32 -33.01
C GLU A 121 -8.64 0.90 -33.41
N PRO A 122 -8.22 1.72 -34.39
CA PRO A 122 -9.03 2.83 -34.86
C PRO A 122 -10.41 2.39 -35.36
N GLY A 123 -11.46 2.97 -34.80
CA GLY A 123 -12.85 2.61 -35.11
C GLY A 123 -13.42 1.45 -34.28
N ASP A 124 -12.66 0.91 -33.32
CA ASP A 124 -13.19 0.02 -32.30
C ASP A 124 -13.82 0.81 -31.14
N ASP A 125 -15.11 1.09 -31.26
CA ASP A 125 -15.88 1.77 -30.21
C ASP A 125 -16.17 0.86 -29.00
N THR A 126 -15.82 -0.43 -29.07
CA THR A 126 -16.01 -1.40 -27.99
C THR A 126 -14.80 -1.57 -27.09
N TYR A 127 -13.62 -1.05 -27.49
CA TYR A 127 -12.37 -1.20 -26.76
C TYR A 127 -12.01 -2.67 -26.45
N THR A 128 -12.19 -3.54 -27.43
CA THR A 128 -11.90 -4.98 -27.32
C THR A 128 -10.73 -5.44 -28.19
N LYS A 129 -10.15 -4.53 -28.99
CA LYS A 129 -9.05 -4.83 -29.90
C LYS A 129 -7.91 -3.84 -29.74
N LEU A 130 -6.70 -4.38 -29.58
CA LEU A 130 -5.49 -3.59 -29.52
C LEU A 130 -4.78 -3.61 -30.87
N VAL A 131 -4.17 -2.48 -31.23
CA VAL A 131 -3.29 -2.38 -32.40
C VAL A 131 -2.04 -3.26 -32.22
N ARG A 132 -1.60 -3.40 -30.97
CA ARG A 132 -0.40 -4.13 -30.55
C ARG A 132 -0.46 -4.37 -29.04
N ASP A 133 0.35 -5.31 -28.57
CA ASP A 133 0.53 -5.55 -27.14
C ASP A 133 0.97 -4.27 -26.41
N PRO A 134 0.48 -4.06 -25.16
CA PRO A 134 0.92 -2.97 -24.31
C PRO A 134 2.44 -2.96 -24.12
N THR A 135 3.00 -1.77 -23.93
CA THR A 135 4.45 -1.62 -23.73
C THR A 135 4.72 -0.76 -22.52
N VAL A 136 5.60 -1.23 -21.64
CA VAL A 136 6.07 -0.44 -20.50
C VAL A 136 6.94 0.70 -20.99
N THR A 137 6.58 1.92 -20.59
CA THR A 137 7.26 3.18 -20.96
C THR A 137 8.02 3.80 -19.79
N GLY A 138 7.85 3.27 -18.58
CA GLY A 138 8.54 3.71 -17.37
C GLY A 138 7.88 3.15 -16.12
N PHE A 139 8.13 3.79 -14.98
CA PHE A 139 7.48 3.49 -13.71
C PHE A 139 7.02 4.78 -13.05
N THR A 140 5.86 4.74 -12.43
CA THR A 140 5.37 5.78 -11.52
C THR A 140 5.34 5.25 -10.09
N ALA A 141 5.09 6.15 -9.14
CA ALA A 141 4.85 5.80 -7.76
C ALA A 141 3.52 6.43 -7.31
N GLY A 142 2.65 5.63 -6.71
CA GLY A 142 1.38 6.07 -6.14
C GLY A 142 1.22 5.63 -4.69
N THR A 143 0.41 6.34 -3.92
CA THR A 143 0.16 6.04 -2.49
C THR A 143 -1.20 5.42 -2.23
N ILE A 144 -2.05 5.33 -3.25
CA ILE A 144 -3.38 4.73 -3.20
C ILE A 144 -3.37 3.45 -4.01
N LEU A 145 -3.87 2.38 -3.41
CA LEU A 145 -4.15 1.12 -4.07
C LEU A 145 -5.66 0.88 -4.10
N VAL A 146 -6.12 0.13 -5.10
CA VAL A 146 -7.54 -0.17 -5.28
C VAL A 146 -7.77 -1.66 -5.12
N ASN A 147 -8.77 -2.02 -4.31
CA ASN A 147 -9.12 -3.40 -3.93
C ASN A 147 -7.89 -4.19 -3.53
N SER A 148 -7.10 -3.64 -2.60
CA SER A 148 -5.92 -4.33 -2.11
C SER A 148 -6.19 -5.15 -0.87
N GLU A 149 -5.38 -6.18 -0.71
CA GLU A 149 -5.33 -7.05 0.47
C GLU A 149 -3.88 -7.26 0.86
N PHE A 150 -3.62 -7.38 2.16
CA PHE A 150 -2.32 -7.71 2.72
C PHE A 150 -2.32 -9.13 3.29
N ASP A 151 -1.36 -9.93 2.83
CA ASP A 151 -1.07 -11.26 3.38
C ASP A 151 0.12 -11.17 4.37
N PRO A 152 -0.12 -11.36 5.68
CA PRO A 152 0.94 -11.31 6.69
C PRO A 152 1.87 -12.53 6.68
N GLU A 153 1.49 -13.66 6.06
CA GLU A 153 2.36 -14.83 5.97
C GLU A 153 3.50 -14.62 4.97
N THR A 154 3.21 -13.90 3.88
CA THR A 154 4.16 -13.61 2.80
C THR A 154 4.62 -12.16 2.78
N ASN A 155 4.16 -11.33 3.72
CA ASN A 155 4.30 -9.87 3.73
C ASN A 155 4.02 -9.23 2.37
N THR A 156 2.92 -9.63 1.73
CA THR A 156 2.62 -9.24 0.36
C THR A 156 1.31 -8.47 0.28
N ILE A 157 1.34 -7.32 -0.40
CA ILE A 157 0.15 -6.60 -0.81
C ILE A 157 -0.18 -7.02 -2.24
N SER A 158 -1.43 -7.40 -2.49
CA SER A 158 -1.96 -7.68 -3.82
C SER A 158 -3.13 -6.75 -4.13
N THR A 159 -3.35 -6.41 -5.40
CA THR A 159 -4.49 -5.57 -5.84
C THR A 159 -5.33 -6.25 -6.91
N PHE A 160 -6.60 -5.85 -7.03
CA PHE A 160 -7.42 -6.14 -8.22
C PHE A 160 -8.22 -4.89 -8.61
N GLU A 161 -7.58 -3.99 -9.35
CA GLU A 161 -8.15 -2.70 -9.73
C GLU A 161 -9.03 -2.85 -10.98
N LYS A 162 -10.34 -2.72 -10.80
CA LYS A 162 -11.32 -2.76 -11.89
C LYS A 162 -11.39 -1.37 -12.53
N TRP A 163 -10.95 -1.20 -13.77
CA TRP A 163 -10.80 0.13 -14.37
C TRP A 163 -12.11 0.93 -14.39
N ARG A 164 -13.22 0.28 -14.76
CA ARG A 164 -14.57 0.87 -14.75
C ARG A 164 -15.52 0.26 -13.73
N GLY A 165 -14.98 -0.52 -12.78
CA GLY A 165 -15.75 -1.16 -11.71
C GLY A 165 -16.41 -2.51 -12.04
N LEU A 166 -16.52 -2.88 -13.32
CA LEU A 166 -17.10 -4.18 -13.70
C LEU A 166 -16.09 -5.33 -13.57
N GLY A 167 -14.80 -5.05 -13.82
CA GLY A 167 -13.73 -6.04 -13.76
C GLY A 167 -13.57 -6.87 -15.04
N ASP A 168 -14.19 -6.43 -16.14
CA ASP A 168 -13.88 -6.89 -17.50
C ASP A 168 -12.48 -6.41 -17.90
N ALA A 169 -12.24 -5.10 -17.78
CA ALA A 169 -10.89 -4.54 -17.83
C ALA A 169 -10.36 -4.24 -16.42
N TYR A 170 -9.12 -4.67 -16.14
CA TYR A 170 -8.52 -4.54 -14.83
C TYR A 170 -6.98 -4.50 -14.85
N SER A 171 -6.42 -4.17 -13.69
CA SER A 171 -5.00 -4.38 -13.40
C SER A 171 -4.82 -5.07 -12.05
N THR A 172 -3.80 -5.90 -11.94
CA THR A 172 -3.39 -6.51 -10.66
C THR A 172 -1.90 -6.38 -10.47
N GLY A 173 -1.52 -6.02 -9.25
CA GLY A 173 -0.14 -5.87 -8.83
C GLY A 173 0.13 -6.64 -7.55
N ARG A 174 1.41 -6.96 -7.34
CA ARG A 174 1.91 -7.62 -6.14
C ARG A 174 3.18 -6.94 -5.66
N TRP A 175 3.20 -6.51 -4.40
CA TRP A 175 4.37 -5.93 -3.75
C TRP A 175 4.69 -6.70 -2.48
N THR A 176 5.96 -7.05 -2.28
CA THR A 176 6.41 -7.77 -1.09
C THR A 176 7.31 -6.86 -0.26
N LEU A 177 7.12 -6.87 1.06
CA LEU A 177 7.97 -6.15 2.00
C LEU A 177 9.36 -6.78 2.01
N GLU A 178 10.35 -6.04 1.52
CA GLU A 178 11.75 -6.46 1.50
C GLU A 178 12.63 -5.30 1.93
N LYS A 179 13.55 -5.57 2.86
CA LYS A 179 14.52 -4.56 3.35
C LYS A 179 13.81 -3.26 3.80
N GLY A 180 12.63 -3.40 4.42
CA GLY A 180 11.83 -2.29 4.91
C GLY A 180 11.09 -1.48 3.84
N SER A 181 10.89 -2.00 2.63
CA SER A 181 10.10 -1.34 1.59
C SER A 181 9.23 -2.31 0.81
N PHE A 182 8.06 -1.88 0.36
CA PHE A 182 7.21 -2.69 -0.52
C PHE A 182 7.74 -2.64 -1.95
N VAL A 183 8.34 -3.74 -2.38
CA VAL A 183 8.99 -3.87 -3.69
C VAL A 183 8.01 -4.53 -4.66
N LEU A 184 7.78 -3.91 -5.82
CA LEU A 184 6.97 -4.51 -6.88
C LEU A 184 7.59 -5.84 -7.34
N LYS A 185 6.78 -6.90 -7.35
CA LYS A 185 7.16 -8.24 -7.78
C LYS A 185 6.48 -8.65 -9.07
N HIS A 186 5.23 -8.27 -9.24
CA HIS A 186 4.46 -8.66 -10.41
C HIS A 186 3.41 -7.60 -10.72
N TYR A 187 3.17 -7.33 -12.00
CA TYR A 187 2.10 -6.47 -12.46
C TYR A 187 1.59 -6.95 -13.82
N LEU A 188 0.28 -7.16 -13.93
CA LEU A 188 -0.37 -7.52 -15.18
C LEU A 188 -1.63 -6.68 -15.38
N ILE A 189 -2.05 -6.57 -16.63
CA ILE A 189 -3.30 -5.93 -17.00
C ILE A 189 -4.14 -6.86 -17.89
N ASP A 190 -5.44 -6.71 -17.79
CA ASP A 190 -6.40 -7.10 -18.81
C ASP A 190 -7.05 -5.81 -19.32
N PRO A 191 -6.70 -5.34 -20.53
CA PRO A 191 -7.23 -4.10 -21.07
C PRO A 191 -8.53 -4.28 -21.85
N ILE A 192 -9.09 -5.48 -21.95
CA ILE A 192 -10.21 -5.75 -22.85
C ILE A 192 -11.53 -5.46 -22.12
N TYR A 193 -12.43 -4.72 -22.76
CA TYR A 193 -13.74 -4.38 -22.19
C TYR A 193 -14.84 -5.29 -22.75
N GLU A 194 -14.81 -6.59 -22.47
CA GLU A 194 -15.70 -7.59 -23.06
C GLU A 194 -17.18 -7.30 -22.81
N ALA A 195 -17.51 -6.64 -21.69
CA ALA A 195 -18.89 -6.28 -21.39
C ALA A 195 -19.47 -5.18 -22.30
N ASN A 196 -18.68 -4.65 -23.25
CA ASN A 196 -19.19 -3.83 -24.35
C ASN A 196 -19.74 -4.67 -25.52
N LEU A 197 -19.55 -5.99 -25.51
CA LEU A 197 -20.11 -6.92 -26.48
C LEU A 197 -21.36 -7.60 -25.91
N GLU A 198 -22.36 -7.86 -26.77
CA GLU A 198 -23.56 -8.61 -26.37
C GLU A 198 -23.26 -10.10 -26.11
N ASP A 199 -22.32 -10.67 -26.88
CA ASP A 199 -21.89 -12.08 -26.81
C ASP A 199 -20.36 -12.16 -26.98
N PRO A 200 -19.59 -11.86 -25.91
CA PRO A 200 -18.13 -11.82 -26.00
C PRO A 200 -17.56 -13.24 -26.19
N PRO A 201 -16.65 -13.44 -27.17
CA PRO A 201 -15.98 -14.73 -27.32
C PRO A 201 -15.06 -15.01 -26.12
N GLU A 202 -15.05 -16.26 -25.66
CA GLU A 202 -14.24 -16.74 -24.51
C GLU A 202 -12.74 -16.43 -24.67
N ALA A 203 -12.23 -16.40 -25.90
CA ALA A 203 -10.83 -16.06 -26.15
C ALA A 203 -10.44 -14.64 -25.70
N LEU A 204 -11.40 -13.72 -25.54
CA LEU A 204 -11.10 -12.37 -25.05
C LEU A 204 -10.79 -12.35 -23.55
N SER A 205 -11.50 -13.15 -22.73
CA SER A 205 -11.29 -13.18 -21.27
C SER A 205 -9.94 -13.74 -20.83
N ASP A 206 -9.16 -14.31 -21.75
CA ASP A 206 -7.80 -14.79 -21.52
C ASP A 206 -6.73 -13.76 -21.94
N THR A 207 -7.12 -12.54 -22.35
CA THR A 207 -6.20 -11.56 -22.94
C THR A 207 -5.49 -10.72 -21.89
N GLN A 208 -4.54 -11.35 -21.21
CA GLN A 208 -3.73 -10.70 -20.17
C GLN A 208 -2.32 -10.40 -20.64
N PHE A 209 -1.79 -9.25 -20.19
CA PHE A 209 -0.43 -8.82 -20.47
C PHE A 209 0.34 -8.60 -19.17
N THR A 210 1.35 -9.45 -18.93
CA THR A 210 2.30 -9.21 -17.85
C THR A 210 3.22 -8.06 -18.23
N LEU A 211 3.13 -6.96 -17.48
CA LEU A 211 3.93 -5.76 -17.70
C LEU A 211 5.23 -5.80 -16.89
N TYR A 212 5.22 -6.50 -15.76
CA TYR A 212 6.41 -6.68 -14.93
C TYR A 212 6.35 -8.00 -14.19
N ASP A 213 7.46 -8.72 -14.18
CA ASP A 213 7.68 -9.91 -13.35
C ASP A 213 9.13 -9.93 -12.90
N ALA A 214 9.35 -9.88 -11.58
CA ALA A 214 10.68 -9.94 -10.99
C ALA A 214 11.30 -11.35 -11.06
N GLY A 215 10.53 -12.38 -11.41
CA GLY A 215 10.90 -13.77 -11.28
C GLY A 215 10.95 -14.23 -9.81
N PRO A 216 11.23 -15.53 -9.57
CA PRO A 216 11.44 -16.08 -8.24
C PRO A 216 12.74 -15.61 -7.58
#